data_AF-A0A9I9EL96-F1
#
_entry.id   AF-A0A9I9EL96-F1
#
_cell.length_a   1.000
_cell.length_b   1.000
_cell.length_c   1.000
_cell.angle_alpha   90.00
_cell.angle_beta   90.00
_cell.angle_gamma   90.00
#
_symmetry.space_group_name_H-M   'P 1'
#
loop_
_entity.id
_entity.type
_entity.pdbx_description
1 polymer ?
#
loop_
_entity_poly.entity_id
_entity_poly.type
_entity_poly.pdbx_seq_one_letter_code
_entity_poly.pdbx_strand_id
1 'polypeptide(L)' 'MTIHLYKTSSPSPSCNGAVDNPRKNWIYGQHRCGKGRNARGIITAVHRGGGHKRLYRPISFGMKKTYMVES' A
#
# COMPACT_ATOMS: atom_id res chain seq x y z
N MET A 1 -15.73 -2.75 15.64
CA MET A 1 -14.31 -2.58 16.04
C MET A 1 -13.87 -3.91 16.63
N THR A 2 -13.08 -4.71 15.92
CA THR A 2 -12.70 -6.05 16.39
C THR A 2 -11.24 -6.00 16.80
N ILE A 3 -10.99 -6.07 18.10
CA ILE A 3 -9.64 -6.12 18.65
C ILE A 3 -9.28 -7.60 18.80
N HIS A 4 -8.36 -8.07 17.96
CA HIS A 4 -7.86 -9.43 18.06
C HIS A 4 -6.74 -9.48 19.09
N LEU A 5 -6.97 -10.19 20.19
CA LEU A 5 -5.94 -10.53 21.17
C LEU A 5 -5.13 -11.72 20.62
N TYR A 6 -3.82 -11.52 20.45
CA TYR A 6 -2.93 -12.63 20.13
C TYR A 6 -2.79 -13.55 21.35
N LYS A 7 -2.83 -14.87 21.16
CA LYS A 7 -2.52 -15.84 22.22
C LYS A 7 -0.99 -15.97 22.37
N THR A 8 -0.49 -16.12 23.59
CA THR A 8 0.94 -16.30 23.91
C THR A 8 1.42 -17.75 23.82
N SER A 9 0.51 -18.71 23.69
CA SER A 9 0.86 -20.04 23.17
C SER A 9 1.12 -19.91 21.68
N SER A 10 2.13 -20.60 21.13
CA SER A 10 2.39 -20.66 19.70
C SER A 10 1.61 -21.80 19.02
N PRO A 11 0.33 -21.66 18.61
CA PRO A 11 -0.20 -22.48 17.54
C PRO A 11 0.16 -21.81 16.22
N SER A 12 0.85 -22.54 15.37
CA SER A 12 1.07 -22.21 13.96
C SER A 12 -0.28 -21.79 13.33
N PRO A 13 -0.38 -20.58 12.73
CA PRO A 13 -1.61 -20.21 12.07
C PRO A 13 -1.78 -21.06 10.82
N SER A 14 -2.84 -21.88 10.77
CA SER A 14 -3.41 -22.35 9.51
C SER A 14 -3.78 -21.09 8.72
N CYS A 15 -3.02 -20.79 7.68
CA CYS A 15 -3.15 -19.62 6.83
C CYS A 15 -4.44 -19.68 5.99
N ASN A 16 -5.53 -19.15 6.52
CA ASN A 16 -6.70 -18.77 5.72
C ASN A 16 -7.07 -17.32 6.01
N GLY A 17 -6.10 -16.42 5.85
CA GLY A 17 -6.38 -15.02 5.63
C GLY A 17 -6.69 -14.85 4.15
N ALA A 18 -7.92 -14.47 3.83
CA ALA A 18 -8.40 -14.26 2.47
C ALA A 18 -7.29 -13.65 1.58
N VAL A 19 -6.89 -14.40 0.56
CA VAL A 19 -6.07 -13.87 -0.53
C VAL A 19 -6.97 -12.95 -1.32
N ASP A 20 -7.15 -11.73 -0.82
CA ASP A 20 -7.73 -10.63 -1.58
C ASP A 20 -6.71 -10.27 -2.64
N ASN A 21 -6.75 -11.00 -3.74
CA ASN A 21 -5.97 -10.72 -4.94
C ASN A 21 -6.40 -9.33 -5.42
N PRO A 22 -5.57 -8.29 -5.23
CA PRO A 22 -5.98 -6.96 -5.64
C PRO A 22 -6.08 -6.96 -7.17
N ARG A 23 -7.21 -6.50 -7.72
CA ARG A 23 -7.47 -6.49 -9.17
C ARG A 23 -6.25 -5.91 -9.90
N LYS A 24 -5.60 -6.73 -10.75
CA LYS A 24 -4.29 -6.48 -11.40
C LYS A 24 -4.21 -5.14 -12.12
N ASN A 25 -5.35 -4.65 -12.60
CA ASN A 25 -5.46 -3.50 -13.49
C ASN A 25 -5.32 -2.15 -12.75
N TRP A 26 -5.46 -2.12 -11.42
CA TRP A 26 -5.45 -0.88 -10.61
C TRP A 26 -4.26 -0.84 -9.65
N ILE A 27 -3.10 -1.29 -10.09
CA ILE A 27 -1.90 -1.35 -9.26
C ILE A 27 -0.71 -0.89 -10.10
N TYR A 28 0.02 0.10 -9.59
CA TYR A 28 1.19 0.65 -10.28
C TYR A 28 2.46 0.43 -9.46
N GLY A 29 3.58 0.20 -10.15
CA GLY A 29 4.90 0.14 -9.52
C GLY A 29 5.25 1.49 -8.90
N GLN A 30 5.36 1.57 -7.57
CA GLN A 30 5.74 2.81 -6.90
C GLN A 30 7.26 2.95 -6.85
N HIS A 31 7.82 3.57 -7.89
CA HIS A 31 9.25 3.92 -7.96
C HIS A 31 9.48 5.38 -7.52
N ARG A 32 9.02 5.77 -6.33
CA ARG A 32 9.53 7.03 -5.75
C ARG A 32 10.87 6.73 -5.08
N CYS A 33 11.90 6.58 -5.93
CA CYS A 33 13.28 6.35 -5.53
C CYS A 33 13.84 7.67 -4.96
N GLY A 34 13.56 7.88 -3.68
CA GLY A 34 13.88 9.09 -2.93
C GLY A 34 13.32 8.92 -1.53
N LYS A 35 13.76 7.88 -0.81
CA LYS A 35 13.33 7.55 0.56
C LYS A 35 13.87 8.58 1.56
N GLY A 36 13.48 9.85 1.39
CA GLY A 36 14.02 10.98 2.14
C GLY A 36 15.15 11.75 1.44
N ARG A 37 15.40 11.49 0.15
CA ARG A 37 16.38 12.24 -0.66
C ARG A 37 15.68 13.14 -1.67
N ASN A 38 16.28 14.29 -1.97
CA ASN A 38 15.83 15.18 -3.04
C ASN A 38 16.42 14.77 -4.41
N ALA A 39 16.07 15.49 -5.48
CA ALA A 39 16.57 15.25 -6.84
C ALA A 39 18.11 15.38 -6.96
N ARG A 40 18.77 16.08 -6.03
CA ARG A 40 20.23 16.20 -5.95
C ARG A 40 20.88 15.04 -5.16
N GLY A 41 20.09 14.12 -4.62
CA GLY A 41 20.56 13.00 -3.81
C GLY A 41 20.84 13.32 -2.34
N ILE A 42 20.56 14.55 -1.89
CA ILE A 42 20.77 15.02 -0.51
C ILE A 42 19.61 14.56 0.38
N ILE A 43 19.91 14.11 1.60
CA ILE A 43 18.90 13.72 2.61
C ILE A 43 18.19 14.99 3.11
N THR A 44 16.90 15.11 2.81
CA THR A 44 16.04 16.22 3.28
C THR A 44 15.03 15.77 4.33
N ALA A 45 14.71 14.48 4.39
CA ALA A 45 13.87 13.90 5.44
C ALA A 45 14.57 12.69 6.06
N VAL A 46 14.96 12.83 7.33
CA VAL A 46 15.67 11.80 8.11
C VAL A 46 14.72 10.68 8.58
N HIS A 47 15.29 9.55 9.01
CA HIS A 47 14.57 8.35 9.46
C HIS A 47 13.66 7.70 8.39
N ARG A 48 13.99 7.91 7.12
CA ARG A 48 13.36 7.25 5.96
C ARG A 48 14.38 6.37 5.25
N GLY A 49 13.95 5.21 4.77
CA GLY A 49 14.83 4.22 4.13
C GLY A 49 14.43 2.79 4.50
N GLY A 50 14.77 1.81 3.66
CA GLY A 50 14.41 0.40 3.87
C GLY A 50 12.91 0.09 3.70
N GLY A 51 12.47 -1.01 4.32
CA GLY A 51 11.08 -1.50 4.31
C GLY A 51 10.71 -2.36 3.09
N HIS A 52 9.62 -3.12 3.22
CA HIS A 52 9.10 -3.94 2.13
C HIS A 52 8.57 -3.09 0.96
N LYS A 53 8.67 -3.61 -0.27
CA LYS A 53 8.17 -2.94 -1.45
C LYS A 53 6.64 -2.78 -1.35
N ARG A 54 6.13 -1.61 -1.69
CA ARG A 54 4.70 -1.31 -1.72
C ARG A 54 4.34 -0.86 -3.13
N LEU A 55 3.19 -1.30 -3.62
CA LEU A 55 2.62 -0.84 -4.87
C LEU A 55 1.67 0.34 -4.60
N TYR A 56 1.57 1.25 -5.55
CA TYR A 56 0.62 2.35 -5.45
C TYR A 56 -0.77 1.87 -5.85
N ARG A 57 -1.78 2.26 -5.09
CA ARG A 57 -3.20 2.06 -5.41
C ARG A 57 -3.79 3.43 -5.75
N PRO A 58 -4.37 3.62 -6.95
CA PRO A 58 -5.17 4.80 -7.23
C PRO A 58 -6.43 4.74 -6.36
N ILE A 59 -6.63 5.79 -5.56
CA ILE A 59 -7.85 6.00 -4.76
C ILE A 59 -8.49 7.28 -5.31
N SER A 60 -9.78 7.24 -5.58
CA SER A 60 -10.54 8.43 -5.98
C SER A 60 -10.75 9.33 -4.75
N PHE A 61 -10.02 10.44 -4.67
CA PHE A 61 -10.16 11.42 -3.58
C PHE A 61 -11.19 12.52 -3.88
N GLY A 62 -11.63 12.65 -5.14
CA GLY A 62 -12.64 13.62 -5.55
C GLY A 62 -14.05 13.07 -5.40
N MET A 63 -14.96 13.87 -4.82
CA MET A 63 -16.40 13.61 -4.86
C MET A 63 -16.97 14.09 -6.20
N LYS A 64 -16.73 13.36 -7.29
CA LYS A 64 -17.56 13.46 -8.51
C LYS A 64 -17.84 12.06 -9.02
N LYS A 65 -19.12 11.71 -9.11
CA LYS A 65 -19.58 10.54 -9.88
C LYS A 65 -19.52 10.93 -11.35
N THR A 66 -18.47 10.53 -12.05
CA THR A 66 -18.49 10.53 -13.51
C THR A 66 -19.34 9.36 -13.96
N TYR A 67 -20.57 9.65 -14.41
CA TYR A 67 -21.24 8.77 -15.35
C TYR A 67 -20.42 8.84 -16.64
N MET A 68 -19.73 7.76 -16.98
CA MET A 68 -19.15 7.63 -18.31
C MET A 68 -20.31 7.40 -19.26
N VAL A 69 -20.71 8.43 -20.01
CA VAL A 69 -21.47 8.22 -21.25
C VAL A 69 -20.41 7.81 -22.27
N GLU A 70 -20.50 6.57 -22.72
CA GLU A 70 -19.71 6.09 -23.85
C GLU A 70 -20.20 6.79 -25.13
N SER A 71 -19.25 7.26 -25.93
CA SER A 71 -19.44 7.70 -27.32
C SER A 71 -18.61 6.81 -28.22
#